data_AF-D3AS65-F1
#
_entry.id   AF-D3AS65-F1
#
_cell.length_a   1.000
_cell.length_b   1.000
_cell.length_c   1.000
_cell.angle_alpha   90.00
_cell.angle_beta   90.00
_cell.angle_gamma   90.00
#
_symmetry.space_group_name_H-M   'P 1'
#
loop_
_entity.id
_entity.type
_entity.pdbx_description
1 polymer ?
#
loop_
_entity_poly.entity_id
_entity_poly.type
_entity_poly.pdbx_seq_one_letter_code
_entity_poly.pdbx_strand_id
1 'polypeptide(L)'
;METDGKTLPDISFNDIDFGSGIRQNDGMLSVLWPDGVCLKLQKDWAYSLTVERDGYIFTRQRFKKKDNQLLIWVERLAKDISNGRYKTKKTEKEIILDIITQRNLASFMNNTKWRELRTGMLNEMPFVPPYEYKTLFDDSDYISEDYVQHLIKNEGPSCLCSLDEESFNFLNYKAIEWLKVRPCFFTEEGGQLVKKKVWYDCEKEFTEILKKYSIPFELQNGVYTIYGYK
;
A
#
# COMPACT_ATOMS: atom_id res chain seq x y z
N MET A 1 -36.31 -26.88 23.72
CA MET A 1 -36.02 -28.08 22.91
C MET A 1 -35.06 -27.65 21.82
N GLU A 2 -33.79 -27.82 22.11
CA GLU A 2 -32.70 -27.75 21.13
C GLU A 2 -32.98 -28.82 20.07
N THR A 3 -33.01 -28.42 18.81
CA THR A 3 -33.01 -29.36 17.68
C THR A 3 -31.66 -29.25 17.01
N ASP A 4 -30.86 -30.28 17.27
CA ASP A 4 -29.66 -30.72 16.57
C ASP A 4 -29.03 -29.72 15.61
N GLY A 5 -28.04 -29.01 16.12
CA GLY A 5 -26.93 -28.57 15.31
C GLY A 5 -26.30 -29.79 14.67
N LYS A 6 -26.67 -30.09 13.42
CA LYS A 6 -25.87 -30.94 12.54
C LYS A 6 -24.48 -30.31 12.47
N THR A 7 -23.58 -30.80 13.31
CA THR A 7 -22.15 -30.65 13.14
C THR A 7 -21.87 -31.22 11.76
N LEU A 8 -21.69 -30.33 10.78
CA LEU A 8 -21.20 -30.71 9.46
C LEU A 8 -19.93 -31.55 9.68
N PRO A 9 -19.74 -32.65 8.92
CA PRO A 9 -18.56 -33.49 9.07
C PRO A 9 -17.33 -32.59 8.99
N ASP A 10 -16.32 -32.88 9.81
CA ASP A 10 -15.10 -32.11 9.84
C ASP A 10 -14.49 -32.12 8.43
N ILE A 11 -14.76 -31.07 7.64
CA ILE A 11 -14.46 -31.08 6.20
C ILE A 11 -12.95 -31.21 6.07
N SER A 12 -12.50 -32.39 5.66
CA SER A 12 -11.10 -32.70 5.49
C SER A 12 -10.68 -32.24 4.10
N PHE A 13 -9.53 -31.57 4.02
CA PHE A 13 -8.92 -31.21 2.73
C PHE A 13 -7.98 -32.30 2.22
N ASN A 14 -7.94 -33.47 2.89
CA ASN A 14 -6.99 -34.55 2.58
C ASN A 14 -7.28 -35.22 1.24
N ASP A 15 -8.54 -35.20 0.80
CA ASP A 15 -8.97 -35.87 -0.43
C ASP A 15 -8.87 -34.96 -1.67
N ILE A 16 -8.41 -33.72 -1.49
CA ILE A 16 -8.22 -32.78 -2.60
C ILE A 16 -6.89 -33.07 -3.28
N ASP A 17 -6.94 -33.27 -4.60
CA ASP A 17 -5.75 -33.33 -5.44
C ASP A 17 -5.17 -31.92 -5.65
N PHE A 18 -3.97 -31.71 -5.13
CA PHE A 18 -3.20 -30.47 -5.31
C PHE A 18 -2.13 -30.58 -6.40
N GLY A 19 -2.08 -31.68 -7.16
CA GLY A 19 -1.07 -31.89 -8.20
C GLY A 19 0.35 -31.85 -7.64
N SER A 20 1.19 -30.94 -8.16
CA SER A 20 2.56 -30.74 -7.68
C SER A 20 2.66 -29.92 -6.39
N GLY A 21 1.54 -29.47 -5.83
CA GLY A 21 1.49 -28.67 -4.62
C GLY A 21 1.87 -29.49 -3.38
N ILE A 22 2.76 -28.94 -2.55
CA ILE A 22 3.22 -29.58 -1.31
C ILE A 22 2.54 -28.90 -0.13
N ARG A 23 1.82 -29.68 0.68
CA ARG A 23 1.16 -29.19 1.88
C ARG A 23 2.18 -28.76 2.93
N GLN A 24 2.00 -27.56 3.46
CA GLN A 24 2.82 -26.96 4.50
C GLN A 24 2.14 -27.10 5.85
N ASN A 25 2.92 -27.12 6.93
CA ASN A 25 2.39 -27.10 8.29
C ASN A 25 2.19 -25.65 8.77
N ASP A 26 1.28 -24.94 8.10
CA ASP A 26 0.95 -23.54 8.35
C ASP A 26 -0.56 -23.32 8.16
N GLY A 27 -1.24 -22.78 9.18
CA GLY A 27 -2.68 -22.53 9.15
C GLY A 27 -3.57 -23.78 9.04
N MET A 28 -4.81 -23.61 8.58
CA MET A 28 -5.76 -24.74 8.43
C MET A 28 -5.51 -25.53 7.13
N LEU A 29 -5.12 -24.81 6.08
CA LEU A 29 -4.63 -25.37 4.83
C LEU A 29 -3.58 -24.40 4.31
N SER A 30 -2.42 -24.92 3.95
CA SER A 30 -1.39 -24.18 3.23
C SER A 30 -0.74 -25.15 2.26
N VAL A 31 -0.72 -24.81 0.98
CA VAL A 31 -0.16 -25.65 -0.08
C VAL A 31 0.70 -24.77 -0.96
N LEU A 32 1.94 -25.19 -1.22
CA LEU A 32 2.95 -24.45 -1.96
C LEU A 32 3.31 -25.18 -3.27
N TRP A 33 3.25 -24.49 -4.40
CA TRP A 33 3.65 -25.02 -5.70
C TRP A 33 5.12 -24.66 -6.02
N PRO A 34 5.79 -25.40 -6.93
CA PRO A 34 7.20 -25.17 -7.27
C PRO A 34 7.53 -23.77 -7.80
N ASP A 35 6.55 -23.06 -8.35
CA ASP A 35 6.67 -21.68 -8.85
C ASP A 35 6.47 -20.61 -7.76
N GLY A 36 6.37 -21.03 -6.49
CA GLY A 36 6.22 -20.15 -5.33
C GLY A 36 4.78 -19.72 -5.05
N VAL A 37 3.81 -20.10 -5.89
CA VAL A 37 2.39 -19.81 -5.63
C VAL A 37 1.90 -20.65 -4.45
N CYS A 38 1.22 -20.01 -3.51
CA CYS A 38 0.69 -20.63 -2.31
C CYS A 38 -0.84 -20.44 -2.22
N LEU A 39 -1.55 -21.51 -1.90
CA LEU A 39 -2.96 -21.48 -1.52
C LEU A 39 -3.05 -21.59 0.00
N LYS A 40 -3.64 -20.60 0.67
CA LYS A 40 -3.81 -20.60 2.13
C LYS A 40 -5.26 -20.46 2.54
N LEU A 41 -5.64 -21.20 3.57
CA LEU A 41 -6.87 -21.03 4.32
C LEU A 41 -6.54 -20.71 5.76
N GLN A 42 -6.97 -19.53 6.20
CA GLN A 42 -6.80 -19.04 7.56
C GLN A 42 -8.16 -18.68 8.15
N LYS A 43 -8.27 -18.71 9.48
CA LYS A 43 -9.49 -18.33 10.19
C LYS A 43 -9.18 -17.23 11.20
N ASP A 44 -9.75 -16.06 10.96
CA ASP A 44 -9.83 -14.98 11.93
C ASP A 44 -11.28 -14.91 12.43
N TRP A 45 -12.00 -13.82 12.15
CA TRP A 45 -13.46 -13.72 12.33
C TRP A 45 -14.26 -14.49 11.27
N ALA A 46 -13.63 -14.77 10.12
CA ALA A 46 -14.16 -15.56 9.00
C ALA A 46 -13.04 -16.42 8.41
N TYR A 47 -13.40 -17.41 7.59
CA TYR A 47 -12.44 -18.18 6.81
C TYR A 47 -12.01 -17.36 5.60
N SER A 48 -10.70 -17.16 5.44
CA SER A 48 -10.09 -16.44 4.33
C SER A 48 -9.26 -17.42 3.49
N LEU A 49 -9.70 -17.64 2.25
CA LEU A 49 -8.99 -18.44 1.25
C LEU A 49 -8.22 -17.49 0.33
N THR A 50 -6.90 -17.56 0.35
CA THR A 50 -6.02 -16.69 -0.44
C THR A 50 -5.16 -17.50 -1.40
N VAL A 51 -4.92 -16.93 -2.59
CA VAL A 51 -3.81 -17.34 -3.46
C VAL A 51 -2.78 -16.23 -3.44
N GLU A 52 -1.56 -16.54 -3.07
CA GLU A 52 -0.49 -15.56 -2.87
C GLU A 52 0.87 -16.06 -3.39
N ARG A 53 1.77 -15.14 -3.71
CA ARG A 53 3.19 -15.42 -3.98
C ARG A 53 4.02 -14.29 -3.40
N ASP A 54 5.10 -14.61 -2.68
CA ASP A 54 5.97 -13.64 -2.02
C ASP A 54 5.23 -12.61 -1.13
N GLY A 55 4.15 -13.06 -0.46
CA GLY A 55 3.30 -12.21 0.37
C GLY A 55 2.30 -11.33 -0.40
N TYR A 56 2.34 -11.32 -1.74
CA TYR A 56 1.37 -10.63 -2.57
C TYR A 56 0.15 -11.52 -2.84
N ILE A 57 -1.04 -11.03 -2.50
CA ILE A 57 -2.29 -11.78 -2.64
C ILE A 57 -2.91 -11.49 -4.01
N PHE A 58 -2.98 -12.51 -4.87
CA PHE A 58 -3.64 -12.41 -6.17
C PHE A 58 -5.16 -12.48 -6.09
N THR A 59 -5.68 -13.25 -5.14
CA THR A 59 -7.12 -13.35 -4.89
C THR A 59 -7.37 -13.70 -3.44
N ARG A 60 -8.46 -13.17 -2.88
CA ARG A 60 -8.95 -13.48 -1.54
C ARG A 60 -10.45 -13.73 -1.62
N GLN A 61 -10.90 -14.85 -1.07
CA GLN A 61 -12.31 -15.16 -0.89
C GLN A 61 -12.62 -15.42 0.57
N ARG A 62 -13.74 -14.86 1.06
CA ARG A 62 -14.16 -14.96 2.46
C ARG A 62 -15.38 -15.84 2.61
N PHE A 63 -15.38 -16.68 3.62
CA PHE A 63 -16.46 -17.60 3.95
C PHE A 63 -16.82 -17.48 5.43
N LYS A 64 -18.12 -17.44 5.74
CA LYS A 64 -18.60 -17.33 7.13
C LYS A 64 -18.48 -18.64 7.92
N LYS A 65 -18.48 -19.77 7.22
CA LYS A 65 -18.45 -21.11 7.81
C LYS A 65 -17.67 -22.07 6.92
N LYS A 66 -17.21 -23.18 7.51
CA LYS A 66 -16.59 -24.31 6.81
C LYS A 66 -17.72 -25.17 6.24
N ASP A 67 -18.11 -24.90 4.99
CA ASP A 67 -19.19 -25.62 4.29
C ASP A 67 -18.74 -26.13 2.91
N ASN A 68 -19.64 -26.81 2.19
CA ASN A 68 -19.34 -27.37 0.87
C ASN A 68 -18.91 -26.30 -0.15
N GLN A 69 -19.37 -25.06 0.01
CA GLN A 69 -18.97 -23.99 -0.91
C GLN A 69 -17.48 -23.69 -0.74
N LEU A 70 -16.99 -23.62 0.50
CA LEU A 70 -15.55 -23.48 0.77
C LEU A 70 -14.75 -24.59 0.07
N LEU A 71 -15.18 -25.85 0.19
CA LEU A 71 -14.49 -27.00 -0.40
C LEU A 71 -14.39 -26.87 -1.93
N ILE A 72 -15.51 -26.56 -2.59
CA ILE A 72 -15.57 -26.33 -4.04
C ILE A 72 -14.59 -25.23 -4.47
N TRP A 73 -14.48 -24.16 -3.68
CA TRP A 73 -13.53 -23.09 -3.96
C TRP A 73 -12.07 -23.50 -3.79
N VAL A 74 -11.75 -24.30 -2.77
CA VAL A 74 -10.40 -24.83 -2.56
C VAL A 74 -10.02 -25.72 -3.75
N GLU A 75 -10.86 -26.68 -4.13
CA GLU A 75 -10.61 -27.56 -5.28
C GLU A 75 -10.43 -26.77 -6.58
N ARG A 76 -11.30 -25.79 -6.82
CA ARG A 76 -11.23 -24.93 -8.00
C ARG A 76 -9.90 -24.18 -8.05
N LEU A 77 -9.50 -23.53 -6.96
CA LEU A 77 -8.25 -22.77 -6.91
C LEU A 77 -7.02 -23.68 -7.02
N ALA A 78 -7.04 -24.87 -6.40
CA ALA A 78 -5.97 -25.86 -6.54
C ALA A 78 -5.78 -26.29 -8.01
N LYS A 79 -6.88 -26.53 -8.73
CA LYS A 79 -6.85 -26.83 -10.17
C LYS A 79 -6.33 -25.64 -10.99
N ASP A 80 -6.83 -24.43 -10.72
CA ASP A 80 -6.40 -23.22 -11.42
C ASP A 80 -4.88 -22.97 -11.25
N ILE A 81 -4.35 -23.14 -10.03
CA ILE A 81 -2.92 -23.00 -9.75
C ILE A 81 -2.12 -24.08 -10.48
N SER A 82 -2.53 -25.34 -10.37
CA SER A 82 -1.85 -26.47 -11.03
C SER A 82 -1.85 -26.35 -12.56
N ASN A 83 -2.88 -25.74 -13.13
CA ASN A 83 -2.97 -25.42 -14.55
C ASN A 83 -2.15 -24.17 -14.96
N GLY A 84 -1.43 -23.55 -14.02
CA GLY A 84 -0.54 -22.43 -14.29
C GLY A 84 -1.22 -21.06 -14.38
N ARG A 85 -2.49 -20.91 -13.95
CA ARG A 85 -3.24 -19.63 -14.04
C ARG A 85 -2.52 -18.47 -13.34
N TYR A 86 -1.75 -18.75 -12.30
CA TYR A 86 -1.03 -17.76 -11.50
C TYR A 86 0.46 -17.68 -11.81
N LYS A 87 0.99 -18.60 -12.64
CA LYS A 87 2.42 -18.67 -12.96
C LYS A 87 2.94 -17.38 -13.58
N THR A 88 2.20 -16.84 -14.55
CA THR A 88 2.58 -15.63 -15.31
C THR A 88 2.08 -14.33 -14.67
N LYS A 89 1.25 -14.40 -13.62
CA LYS A 89 0.81 -13.20 -12.92
C LYS A 89 1.99 -12.59 -12.20
N LYS A 90 2.16 -11.27 -12.31
CA LYS A 90 3.22 -10.54 -11.63
C LYS A 90 2.76 -10.13 -10.23
N THR A 91 3.64 -10.31 -9.27
CA THR A 91 3.54 -9.72 -7.94
C THR A 91 3.77 -8.21 -8.06
N GLU A 92 3.32 -7.47 -7.06
CA GLU A 92 3.57 -6.03 -7.00
C GLU A 92 5.08 -5.69 -7.08
N LYS A 93 5.94 -6.49 -6.44
CA LYS A 93 7.40 -6.30 -6.49
C LYS A 93 7.93 -6.41 -7.93
N GLU A 94 7.45 -7.40 -8.68
CA GLU A 94 7.83 -7.58 -10.09
C GLU A 94 7.30 -6.43 -10.95
N ILE A 95 6.05 -5.98 -10.72
CA ILE A 95 5.49 -4.82 -11.42
C ILE A 95 6.31 -3.56 -11.15
N ILE A 96 6.66 -3.29 -9.88
CA ILE A 96 7.52 -2.16 -9.50
C ILE A 96 8.87 -2.26 -10.20
N LEU A 97 9.51 -3.43 -10.20
CA LEU A 97 10.80 -3.64 -10.87
C LEU A 97 10.71 -3.39 -12.38
N ASP A 98 9.63 -3.85 -13.04
CA ASP A 98 9.40 -3.58 -14.45
C ASP A 98 9.28 -2.08 -14.72
N ILE A 99 8.51 -1.35 -13.91
CA ILE A 99 8.33 0.10 -14.07
C ILE A 99 9.66 0.83 -13.90
N ILE A 100 10.41 0.51 -12.85
CA ILE A 100 11.74 1.09 -12.58
C ILE A 100 12.67 0.85 -13.77
N THR A 101 12.68 -0.38 -14.31
CA THR A 101 13.53 -0.76 -15.44
C THR A 101 13.11 -0.04 -16.73
N GLN A 102 11.81 -0.02 -17.03
CA GLN A 102 11.26 0.61 -18.24
C GLN A 102 11.46 2.13 -18.24
N ARG A 103 11.31 2.78 -17.08
CA ARG A 103 11.49 4.22 -16.91
C ARG A 103 12.94 4.62 -16.61
N ASN A 104 13.86 3.65 -16.49
CA ASN A 104 15.26 3.82 -16.14
C ASN A 104 15.47 4.65 -14.85
N LEU A 105 14.69 4.35 -13.82
CA LEU A 105 14.74 5.03 -12.52
C LEU A 105 15.76 4.35 -11.60
N ALA A 106 16.39 5.13 -10.73
CA ALA A 106 17.20 4.63 -9.63
C ALA A 106 16.47 4.82 -8.28
N SER A 107 16.72 3.95 -7.31
CA SER A 107 16.16 4.07 -5.96
C SER A 107 16.98 5.06 -5.14
N PHE A 108 16.32 6.05 -4.53
CA PHE A 108 16.93 7.08 -3.68
C PHE A 108 16.53 6.97 -2.21
N MET A 109 15.53 6.13 -1.91
CA MET A 109 14.94 6.00 -0.58
C MET A 109 14.58 4.55 -0.24
N ASN A 110 14.52 4.23 1.05
CA ASN A 110 14.10 2.92 1.55
C ASN A 110 12.92 3.01 2.54
N ASN A 111 12.27 1.87 2.80
CA ASN A 111 11.10 1.81 3.67
C ASN A 111 11.38 2.28 5.11
N THR A 112 12.59 2.08 5.63
CA THR A 112 12.95 2.52 6.98
C THR A 112 12.91 4.03 7.07
N LYS A 113 13.58 4.72 6.13
CA LYS A 113 13.61 6.18 6.10
C LYS A 113 12.24 6.79 5.80
N TRP A 114 11.44 6.17 4.92
CA TRP A 114 10.05 6.60 4.70
C TRP A 114 9.20 6.54 5.97
N ARG A 115 9.33 5.43 6.72
CA ARG A 115 8.64 5.27 8.01
C ARG A 115 9.11 6.28 9.03
N GLU A 116 10.42 6.56 9.09
CA GLU A 116 11.01 7.56 10.00
C GLU A 116 10.52 8.97 9.66
N LEU A 117 10.51 9.34 8.38
CA LEU A 117 9.95 10.60 7.91
C LEU A 117 8.49 10.76 8.34
N ARG A 118 7.63 9.78 8.02
CA ARG A 118 6.22 9.81 8.40
C ARG A 118 6.04 9.90 9.92
N THR A 119 6.79 9.10 10.68
CA THR A 119 6.76 9.09 12.15
C THR A 119 7.19 10.44 12.73
N GLY A 120 8.23 11.04 12.17
CA GLY A 120 8.70 12.38 12.54
C GLY A 120 7.65 13.44 12.24
N MET A 121 7.06 13.43 11.05
CA MET A 121 6.00 14.36 10.67
C MET A 121 4.76 14.24 11.58
N LEU A 122 4.43 13.03 12.02
CA LEU A 122 3.30 12.77 12.92
C LEU A 122 3.54 13.24 14.37
N ASN A 123 4.75 13.03 14.90
CA ASN A 123 4.99 13.14 16.34
C ASN A 123 5.83 14.36 16.73
N GLU A 124 6.60 14.94 15.81
CA GLU A 124 7.57 16.00 16.10
C GLU A 124 7.15 17.36 15.51
N MET A 125 6.19 17.39 14.58
CA MET A 125 5.71 18.64 13.98
C MET A 125 4.56 19.26 14.79
N PRO A 126 4.44 20.60 14.83
CA PRO A 126 3.31 21.28 15.49
C PRO A 126 1.97 21.02 14.76
N PHE A 127 2.03 20.74 13.46
CA PHE A 127 0.91 20.35 12.61
C PHE A 127 1.43 19.67 11.35
N VAL A 128 0.56 18.90 10.67
CA VAL A 128 0.91 18.23 9.42
C VAL A 128 0.93 19.25 8.28
N PRO A 129 2.07 19.40 7.57
CA PRO A 129 2.13 20.26 6.41
C PRO A 129 1.39 19.63 5.23
N PRO A 130 0.84 20.43 4.31
CA PRO A 130 0.37 19.96 3.02
C PRO A 130 1.45 19.13 2.32
N TYR A 131 1.04 17.98 1.82
CA TYR A 131 1.90 17.12 1.05
C TYR A 131 1.11 16.48 -0.10
N GLU A 132 1.86 16.07 -1.12
CA GLU A 132 1.36 15.34 -2.27
C GLU A 132 2.38 14.24 -2.60
N TYR A 133 1.93 13.09 -3.06
CA TYR A 133 2.85 12.05 -3.52
C TYR A 133 2.40 11.48 -4.86
N LYS A 134 3.37 10.94 -5.58
CA LYS A 134 3.13 10.13 -6.77
C LYS A 134 3.69 8.75 -6.52
N THR A 135 2.97 7.74 -6.94
CA THR A 135 3.39 6.35 -6.96
C THR A 135 3.86 5.94 -8.36
N LEU A 136 4.60 4.85 -8.44
CA LEU A 136 5.03 4.26 -9.71
C LEU A 136 3.85 3.82 -10.58
N PHE A 137 2.70 3.51 -9.98
CA PHE A 137 1.50 3.04 -10.66
C PHE A 137 0.65 4.17 -11.24
N ASP A 138 0.93 5.40 -10.82
CA ASP A 138 0.24 6.56 -11.34
C ASP A 138 0.66 6.84 -12.78
N ASP A 139 -0.32 7.21 -13.60
CA ASP A 139 -0.09 7.60 -15.00
C ASP A 139 0.81 8.85 -15.09
N SER A 140 1.43 9.07 -16.25
CA SER A 140 2.24 10.27 -16.49
C SER A 140 1.48 11.56 -16.22
N ASP A 141 0.16 11.52 -16.39
CA ASP A 141 -0.75 12.66 -16.29
C ASP A 141 -1.49 12.71 -14.94
N TYR A 142 -1.14 11.83 -13.98
CA TYR A 142 -1.80 11.70 -12.67
C TYR A 142 -1.92 13.03 -11.93
N ILE A 143 -0.89 13.86 -12.03
CA ILE A 143 -0.92 15.25 -11.60
C ILE A 143 -0.45 16.08 -12.76
N SER A 144 -1.27 17.04 -13.21
CA SER A 144 -0.83 17.97 -14.24
C SER A 144 0.37 18.76 -13.74
N GLU A 145 1.36 18.97 -14.60
CA GLU A 145 2.49 19.85 -14.26
C GLU A 145 1.97 21.21 -13.78
N ASP A 146 0.86 21.71 -14.33
CA ASP A 146 0.19 22.92 -13.87
C ASP A 146 -0.28 22.85 -12.40
N TYR A 147 -0.77 21.71 -11.92
CA TYR A 147 -1.14 21.52 -10.51
C TYR A 147 0.10 21.46 -9.61
N VAL A 148 1.16 20.78 -10.05
CA VAL A 148 2.45 20.80 -9.35
C VAL A 148 3.00 22.24 -9.29
N GLN A 149 2.94 22.97 -10.40
CA GLN A 149 3.37 24.36 -10.48
C GLN A 149 2.46 25.28 -9.66
N HIS A 150 1.16 24.96 -9.55
CA HIS A 150 0.23 25.64 -8.66
C HIS A 150 0.62 25.43 -7.20
N LEU A 151 0.93 24.20 -6.77
CA LEU A 151 1.47 23.92 -5.43
C LEU A 151 2.76 24.72 -5.18
N ILE A 152 3.61 24.86 -6.20
CA ILE A 152 4.85 25.63 -6.15
C ILE A 152 4.60 27.15 -6.04
N LYS A 153 3.55 27.68 -6.69
CA LYS A 153 3.28 29.13 -6.79
C LYS A 153 2.36 29.69 -5.71
N ASN A 154 1.38 28.92 -5.22
CA ASN A 154 0.25 29.49 -4.47
C ASN A 154 0.39 29.54 -2.95
N GLU A 155 1.60 29.34 -2.41
CA GLU A 155 1.91 29.55 -0.99
C GLU A 155 0.93 28.88 0.01
N GLY A 156 0.12 27.87 -0.36
CA GLY A 156 -0.78 27.10 0.52
C GLY A 156 -1.95 26.39 -0.17
N PRO A 157 -2.64 25.43 0.47
CA PRO A 157 -2.83 24.10 -0.11
C PRO A 157 -3.97 24.00 -1.14
N SER A 158 -3.92 22.96 -1.96
CA SER A 158 -5.09 22.37 -2.63
C SER A 158 -5.66 21.17 -1.87
N CYS A 159 -4.93 20.53 -0.96
CA CYS A 159 -5.46 19.51 -0.04
C CYS A 159 -4.66 19.45 1.29
N LEU A 160 -5.36 19.22 2.40
CA LEU A 160 -4.81 18.86 3.71
C LEU A 160 -5.04 17.36 3.91
N CYS A 161 -4.06 16.54 3.53
CA CYS A 161 -4.11 15.09 3.75
C CYS A 161 -3.67 14.74 5.17
N SER A 162 -4.30 13.74 5.78
CA SER A 162 -3.85 13.14 7.04
C SER A 162 -2.69 12.18 6.80
N LEU A 163 -1.83 11.97 7.79
CA LEU A 163 -0.72 11.01 7.69
C LEU A 163 -1.11 9.60 8.17
N ASP A 164 -2.39 9.23 8.23
CA ASP A 164 -2.80 7.88 8.60
C ASP A 164 -2.38 6.84 7.53
N GLU A 165 -2.64 5.56 7.80
CA GLU A 165 -2.24 4.47 6.90
C GLU A 165 -2.86 4.62 5.51
N GLU A 166 -4.17 4.86 5.42
CA GLU A 166 -4.88 4.95 4.13
C GLU A 166 -4.41 6.16 3.32
N SER A 167 -4.33 7.33 3.97
CA SER A 167 -3.95 8.59 3.32
C SER A 167 -2.46 8.66 2.92
N PHE A 168 -1.61 7.77 3.44
CA PHE A 168 -0.19 7.67 3.09
C PHE A 168 0.12 6.37 2.33
N ASN A 169 -0.65 6.15 1.25
CA ASN A 169 -0.52 5.02 0.32
C ASN A 169 -0.59 3.63 1.00
N PHE A 170 -1.45 3.45 2.00
CA PHE A 170 -1.52 2.21 2.79
C PHE A 170 -0.14 1.77 3.35
N LEU A 171 0.72 2.74 3.66
CA LEU A 171 2.12 2.55 4.06
C LEU A 171 2.99 1.76 3.06
N ASN A 172 2.55 1.71 1.79
CA ASN A 172 3.26 1.07 0.70
C ASN A 172 4.39 1.96 0.16
N TYR A 173 5.39 2.19 1.01
CA TYR A 173 6.49 3.13 0.74
C TYR A 173 7.32 2.76 -0.50
N LYS A 174 7.44 1.47 -0.81
CA LYS A 174 8.20 0.96 -1.96
C LYS A 174 7.60 1.37 -3.31
N ALA A 175 6.34 1.81 -3.34
CA ALA A 175 5.66 2.25 -4.55
C ALA A 175 5.74 3.77 -4.75
N ILE A 176 6.17 4.55 -3.74
CA ILE A 176 6.24 6.01 -3.83
C ILE A 176 7.40 6.39 -4.77
N GLU A 177 7.08 7.09 -5.86
CA GLU A 177 8.02 7.70 -6.79
C GLU A 177 8.62 8.98 -6.19
N TRP A 178 7.76 9.89 -5.72
CA TRP A 178 8.19 11.09 -4.99
C TRP A 178 7.11 11.57 -4.01
N LEU A 179 7.54 12.32 -3.00
CA LEU A 179 6.73 13.05 -2.04
C LEU A 179 7.13 14.53 -2.09
N LYS A 180 6.16 15.42 -2.22
CA LYS A 180 6.33 16.88 -2.14
C LYS A 180 5.68 17.39 -0.88
N VAL A 181 6.42 18.15 -0.08
CA VAL A 181 5.95 18.73 1.18
C VAL A 181 6.17 20.23 1.16
N ARG A 182 5.16 20.99 1.59
CA ARG A 182 5.25 22.45 1.75
C ARG A 182 5.00 22.82 3.21
N PRO A 183 6.07 23.06 4.00
CA PRO A 183 5.93 23.37 5.42
C PRO A 183 5.51 24.82 5.71
N CYS A 184 5.76 25.74 4.77
CA CYS A 184 5.29 27.12 4.83
C CYS A 184 4.09 27.30 3.90
N PHE A 185 2.90 27.53 4.47
CA PHE A 185 1.66 27.66 3.72
C PHE A 185 0.66 28.62 4.37
N PHE A 186 -0.34 29.10 3.62
CA PHE A 186 -1.51 29.79 4.17
C PHE A 186 -2.81 29.02 3.93
N THR A 187 -3.79 29.21 4.80
CA THR A 187 -5.19 28.88 4.53
C THR A 187 -5.99 30.17 4.36
N GLU A 188 -7.10 30.09 3.63
CA GLU A 188 -8.06 31.20 3.57
C GLU A 188 -9.17 30.95 4.60
N GLU A 189 -9.31 31.88 5.53
CA GLU A 189 -10.44 31.92 6.47
C GLU A 189 -11.45 32.99 6.06
N GLY A 190 -12.71 32.78 6.43
CA GLY A 190 -13.82 33.68 6.12
C GLY A 190 -14.59 33.33 4.84
N GLY A 191 -15.72 34.01 4.64
CA GLY A 191 -16.53 33.86 3.42
C GLY A 191 -15.89 34.52 2.21
N GLN A 192 -16.44 34.26 1.01
CA GLN A 192 -15.90 34.73 -0.27
C GLN A 192 -15.65 36.25 -0.37
N LEU A 193 -16.38 37.05 0.41
CA LEU A 193 -16.28 38.52 0.45
C LEU A 193 -15.28 39.06 1.49
N VAL A 194 -14.79 38.22 2.40
CA VAL A 194 -13.90 38.63 3.52
C VAL A 194 -12.79 37.59 3.72
N LYS A 195 -12.16 37.15 2.62
CA LYS A 195 -11.08 36.19 2.65
C LYS A 195 -9.86 36.78 3.35
N LYS A 196 -9.43 36.13 4.43
CA LYS A 196 -8.19 36.46 5.14
C LYS A 196 -7.21 35.30 4.99
N LYS A 197 -5.98 35.61 4.57
CA LYS A 197 -4.88 34.63 4.58
C LYS A 197 -4.38 34.46 6.01
N VAL A 198 -4.33 33.22 6.48
CA VAL A 198 -3.72 32.82 7.75
C VAL A 198 -2.51 31.96 7.44
N TRP A 199 -1.34 32.42 7.87
CA TRP A 199 -0.07 31.76 7.58
C TRP A 199 0.31 30.74 8.66
N TYR A 200 0.88 29.63 8.19
CA TYR A 200 1.40 28.51 8.94
C TYR A 200 2.84 28.27 8.48
N ASP A 201 3.74 28.10 9.44
CA ASP A 201 5.15 27.81 9.20
C ASP A 201 5.59 26.71 10.18
N CYS A 202 6.02 25.59 9.63
CA CYS A 202 6.68 24.51 10.35
C CYS A 202 7.96 24.05 9.63
N GLU A 203 8.59 24.95 8.87
CA GLU A 203 9.74 24.63 8.02
C GLU A 203 10.98 24.27 8.85
N LYS A 204 11.14 24.92 10.00
CA LYS A 204 12.22 24.61 10.93
C LYS A 204 12.10 23.16 11.44
N GLU A 205 10.94 22.78 11.96
CA GLU A 205 10.68 21.45 12.51
C GLU A 205 10.78 20.39 11.41
N PHE A 206 10.24 20.67 10.23
CA PHE A 206 10.36 19.78 9.08
C PHE A 206 11.84 19.55 8.68
N THR A 207 12.62 20.62 8.61
CA THR A 207 14.06 20.53 8.27
C THR A 207 14.86 19.78 9.34
N GLU A 208 14.50 19.94 10.62
CA GLU A 208 15.10 19.18 11.72
C GLU A 208 14.82 17.68 11.60
N ILE A 209 13.59 17.28 11.23
CA ILE A 209 13.22 15.89 10.94
C ILE A 209 14.05 15.35 9.77
N LEU A 210 14.14 16.08 8.66
CA LEU A 210 14.91 15.65 7.48
C LEU A 210 16.39 15.41 7.83
N LYS A 211 16.99 16.31 8.63
CA LYS A 211 18.37 16.17 9.09
C LYS A 211 18.54 14.98 10.04
N LYS A 212 17.67 14.87 11.06
CA LYS A 212 17.69 13.82 12.08
C LYS A 212 17.67 12.42 11.47
N TYR A 213 16.80 12.20 10.48
CA TYR A 213 16.65 10.91 9.81
C TYR A 213 17.45 10.79 8.50
N SER A 214 18.32 11.77 8.20
CA SER A 214 19.15 11.79 7.00
C SER A 214 18.34 11.55 5.71
N ILE A 215 17.20 12.23 5.59
CA ILE A 215 16.26 12.14 4.48
C ILE A 215 16.81 13.00 3.32
N PRO A 216 17.10 12.43 2.14
CA PRO A 216 17.50 13.22 0.98
C PRO A 216 16.31 14.01 0.43
N PHE A 217 16.55 15.25 0.02
CA PHE A 217 15.52 16.11 -0.56
C PHE A 217 16.10 17.11 -1.55
N GLU A 218 15.25 17.63 -2.43
CA GLU A 218 15.48 18.78 -3.28
C GLU A 218 14.53 19.90 -2.86
N LEU A 219 15.05 21.11 -2.65
CA LEU A 219 14.24 22.28 -2.29
C LEU A 219 14.11 23.22 -3.48
N GLN A 220 12.89 23.51 -3.88
CA GLN A 220 12.58 24.49 -4.92
C GLN A 220 11.34 25.29 -4.53
N ASN A 221 11.46 26.63 -4.47
CA ASN A 221 10.33 27.53 -4.20
C ASN A 221 9.52 27.18 -2.93
N GLY A 222 10.21 26.78 -1.85
CA GLY A 222 9.59 26.37 -0.58
C GLY A 222 8.89 25.00 -0.61
N VAL A 223 9.07 24.21 -1.68
CA VAL A 223 8.61 22.82 -1.76
C VAL A 223 9.80 21.89 -1.62
N TYR A 224 9.70 20.99 -0.66
CA TYR A 224 10.65 19.92 -0.42
C TYR A 224 10.21 18.68 -1.20
N THR A 225 11.01 18.25 -2.16
CA THR A 225 10.77 17.03 -2.94
C THR A 225 11.67 15.91 -2.44
N ILE A 226 11.08 14.81 -2.02
CA ILE A 226 11.76 13.63 -1.49
C ILE A 226 11.47 12.49 -2.47
N TYR A 227 12.50 11.97 -3.12
CA TYR A 227 12.34 10.93 -4.14
C TYR A 227 12.46 9.55 -3.53
N GLY A 228 11.49 8.69 -3.84
CA GLY A 228 11.67 7.24 -3.74
C GLY A 228 12.46 6.71 -4.92
N TYR A 229 12.13 7.20 -6.11
CA TYR A 229 12.78 6.88 -7.38
C TYR A 229 12.97 8.12 -8.24
N LYS A 230 14.11 8.22 -8.93
CA LYS A 230 14.46 9.34 -9.83
C LYS A 230 15.35 8.85 -10.97
#